data_AF-A0AAV2KVA9-F1
#
_entry.id   AF-A0AAV2KVA9-F1
#
_cell.length_a   1.000
_cell.length_b   1.000
_cell.length_c   1.000
_cell.angle_alpha   90.00
_cell.angle_beta   90.00
_cell.angle_gamma   90.00
#
_symmetry.space_group_name_H-M   'P 1'
#
loop_
_entity.id
_entity.type
_entity.pdbx_description
1 polymer ?
#
loop_
_entity_poly.entity_id
_entity_poly.type
_entity_poly.pdbx_seq_one_letter_code
_entity_poly.pdbx_strand_id
1 'polypeptide(L)'
;MDIADVREVLNKQRREIETLQLVVDVDGNLVNEMKLLRKESRNMNSRVTQLYMQLLHEIIRKRDNSLELAQLENRVLNVTSEMMRLASRYRELEARYSNMAAVVNNQSVLITALEEQCMRTIGRSELPVVPPLVQVVPQNIPVNNRLNNEIPRVNRAFTRGSRKNSPTATPLGDNPAPDGTLTSDGPFKDCYQVRQAGYSTSGMYLLKTEGSERLIQAWCEHNLDNGGWTVLQRRKDGSVNFFRNWDNYKACNRHKTI
;
A
#
# COMPACT_ATOMS: atom_id res chain seq x y z
N MET A 1 -76.82 79.59 26.00
CA MET A 1 -76.06 79.01 24.87
C MET A 1 -77.08 78.72 23.80
N ASP A 2 -76.96 79.36 22.65
CA ASP A 2 -78.00 79.28 21.62
C ASP A 2 -77.86 77.98 20.83
N ILE A 3 -78.97 77.45 20.29
CA ILE A 3 -78.95 76.15 19.56
C ILE A 3 -78.03 76.22 18.33
N ALA A 4 -77.88 77.42 17.76
CA ALA A 4 -76.97 77.70 16.65
C ALA A 4 -75.50 77.49 17.03
N ASP A 5 -75.08 77.96 18.21
CA ASP A 5 -73.68 77.85 18.68
C ASP A 5 -73.29 76.39 18.90
N VAL A 6 -74.19 75.60 19.49
CA VAL A 6 -73.97 74.16 19.72
C VAL A 6 -73.82 73.42 18.38
N ARG A 7 -74.64 73.79 17.38
CA ARG A 7 -74.57 73.22 16.03
C ARG A 7 -73.26 73.58 15.33
N GLU A 8 -72.76 74.79 15.52
CA GLU A 8 -71.48 75.22 14.96
C GLU A 8 -70.30 74.47 15.59
N VAL A 9 -70.30 74.32 16.92
CA VAL A 9 -69.27 73.55 17.65
C VAL A 9 -69.29 72.08 17.22
N LEU A 10 -70.46 71.46 17.09
CA LEU A 10 -70.57 70.08 16.61
C LEU A 10 -70.05 69.93 15.17
N ASN A 11 -70.36 70.89 14.28
CA ASN A 11 -69.85 70.89 12.92
C ASN A 11 -68.33 71.11 12.85
N LYS A 12 -67.76 71.85 13.81
CA LYS A 12 -66.31 72.02 13.95
C LYS A 12 -65.65 70.75 14.45
N GLN A 13 -66.17 70.15 15.52
CA GLN A 13 -65.69 68.88 16.07
C GLN A 13 -65.76 67.76 15.04
N ARG A 14 -66.82 67.70 14.24
CA ARG A 14 -66.95 66.70 13.16
C ARG A 14 -65.82 66.79 12.14
N ARG A 15 -65.47 68.01 11.70
CA ARG A 15 -64.36 68.25 10.76
C ARG A 15 -62.99 67.93 11.37
N GLU A 16 -62.79 68.25 12.65
CA GLU A 16 -61.58 67.89 13.38
C GLU A 16 -61.43 66.36 13.49
N ILE A 17 -62.51 65.64 13.79
CA ILE A 17 -62.53 64.17 13.83
C ILE A 17 -62.20 63.57 12.45
N GLU A 18 -62.78 64.09 11.36
CA GLU A 18 -62.47 63.62 10.00
C GLU A 18 -60.99 63.84 9.64
N THR A 19 -60.41 64.97 10.07
CA THR A 19 -58.98 65.26 9.84
C THR A 19 -58.09 64.33 10.66
N LEU A 20 -58.44 64.09 11.93
CA LEU A 20 -57.71 63.16 12.79
C LEU A 20 -57.79 61.72 12.29
N GLN A 21 -58.93 61.29 11.75
CA GLN A 21 -59.09 59.97 11.13
C GLN A 21 -58.14 59.80 9.95
N LEU A 22 -58.03 60.81 9.08
CA LEU A 22 -57.10 60.76 7.95
C LEU A 22 -55.64 60.63 8.40
N VAL A 23 -55.23 61.38 9.43
CA VAL A 23 -53.87 61.29 9.98
C VAL A 23 -53.60 59.91 10.57
N VAL A 24 -54.55 59.36 11.33
CA VAL A 24 -54.44 58.01 11.92
C VAL A 24 -54.36 56.93 10.84
N ASP A 25 -55.11 57.06 9.74
CA ASP A 25 -55.06 56.12 8.62
C ASP A 25 -53.70 56.17 7.89
N VAL A 26 -53.15 57.36 7.67
CA VAL A 26 -51.80 57.54 7.08
C VAL A 26 -50.73 56.96 8.00
N ASP A 27 -50.79 57.23 9.31
CA ASP A 27 -49.86 56.67 10.30
C ASP A 27 -49.97 55.13 10.36
N GLY A 28 -51.19 54.59 10.28
CA GLY A 28 -51.45 53.16 10.19
C GLY A 28 -50.78 52.52 8.97
N ASN A 29 -50.90 53.16 7.81
CA ASN A 29 -50.25 52.72 6.58
C ASN A 29 -48.72 52.76 6.70
N LEU A 30 -48.15 53.84 7.23
CA LEU A 30 -46.71 53.99 7.44
C LEU A 30 -46.16 52.91 8.39
N VAL A 31 -46.89 52.60 9.47
CA VAL A 31 -46.51 51.53 10.41
C VAL A 31 -46.49 50.16 9.71
N ASN A 32 -47.43 49.90 8.80
CA ASN A 32 -47.48 48.65 8.04
C ASN A 32 -46.31 48.54 7.05
N GLU A 33 -46.00 49.61 6.32
CA GLU A 33 -44.81 49.67 5.46
C GLU A 33 -43.53 49.45 6.26
N MET A 34 -43.40 50.09 7.42
CA MET A 34 -42.23 49.93 8.27
C MET A 34 -42.09 48.50 8.81
N LYS A 35 -43.21 47.83 9.13
CA LYS A 35 -43.19 46.40 9.51
C LYS A 35 -42.72 45.53 8.34
N LEU A 36 -43.18 45.83 7.12
CA LEU A 36 -42.77 45.10 5.93
C LEU A 36 -41.26 45.26 5.67
N LEU A 37 -40.75 46.50 5.68
CA LEU A 37 -39.33 46.80 5.49
C LEU A 37 -38.45 46.13 6.55
N ARG A 38 -38.88 46.10 7.82
CA ARG A 38 -38.15 45.35 8.86
C ARG A 38 -38.13 43.85 8.59
N LYS A 39 -39.24 43.27 8.11
CA LYS A 39 -39.30 41.85 7.76
C LYS A 39 -38.39 41.55 6.58
N GLU A 40 -38.37 42.41 5.56
CA GLU A 40 -37.50 42.29 4.41
C GLU A 40 -36.02 42.45 4.80
N SER A 41 -35.70 43.43 5.65
CA SER A 41 -34.34 43.61 6.19
C SER A 41 -33.85 42.37 6.94
N ARG A 42 -34.68 41.75 7.79
CA ARG A 42 -34.33 40.50 8.47
C ARG A 42 -34.14 39.34 7.48
N ASN A 43 -35.00 39.25 6.46
CA ASN A 43 -34.85 38.24 5.42
C ASN A 43 -33.53 38.44 4.64
N MET A 44 -33.26 39.66 4.20
CA MET A 44 -32.04 39.99 3.49
C MET A 44 -30.80 39.74 4.36
N ASN A 45 -30.83 40.11 5.65
CA ASN A 45 -29.75 39.82 6.57
C ASN A 45 -29.53 38.31 6.73
N SER A 46 -30.61 37.51 6.81
CA SER A 46 -30.50 36.04 6.85
C SER A 46 -29.84 35.48 5.58
N ARG A 47 -30.18 36.03 4.41
CA ARG A 47 -29.57 35.65 3.12
C ARG A 47 -28.10 36.03 3.05
N VAL A 48 -27.73 37.23 3.53
CA VAL A 48 -26.33 37.68 3.60
C VAL A 48 -25.52 36.77 4.50
N THR A 49 -26.03 36.43 5.69
CA THR A 49 -25.37 35.48 6.60
C THR A 49 -25.21 34.11 5.95
N GLN A 50 -26.23 33.61 5.24
CA GLN A 50 -26.15 32.35 4.53
C GLN A 50 -25.08 32.37 3.42
N LEU A 51 -25.04 33.43 2.61
CA LEU A 51 -24.02 33.61 1.57
C LEU A 51 -22.62 33.73 2.15
N TYR A 52 -22.47 34.44 3.26
CA TYR A 52 -21.19 34.54 3.97
C TYR A 52 -20.70 33.17 4.43
N MET A 53 -21.58 32.37 5.05
CA MET A 53 -21.22 31.02 5.47
C MET A 53 -20.92 30.11 4.26
N GLN A 54 -21.66 30.22 3.16
CA GLN A 54 -21.38 29.47 1.93
C GLN A 54 -20.00 29.81 1.37
N LEU A 55 -19.70 31.11 1.26
CA LEU A 55 -18.40 31.58 0.79
C LEU A 55 -17.27 31.12 1.70
N LEU A 56 -17.45 31.22 3.02
CA LEU A 56 -16.47 30.77 3.99
C LEU A 56 -16.16 29.27 3.85
N HIS A 57 -17.20 28.42 3.74
CA HIS A 57 -17.02 27.00 3.49
C HIS A 57 -16.31 26.74 2.17
N GLU A 58 -16.65 27.47 1.10
CA GLU A 58 -15.99 27.30 -0.19
C GLU A 58 -14.51 27.71 -0.15
N ILE A 59 -14.18 28.80 0.54
CA ILE A 59 -12.80 29.26 0.74
C ILE A 59 -11.99 28.22 1.53
N ILE A 60 -12.51 27.75 2.67
CA ILE A 60 -11.84 26.75 3.50
C ILE A 60 -11.62 25.47 2.69
N ARG A 61 -12.65 24.97 2.01
CA ARG A 61 -12.54 23.78 1.15
C ARG A 61 -11.49 23.94 0.05
N LYS A 62 -11.48 25.08 -0.66
CA LYS A 62 -10.49 25.34 -1.72
C LYS A 62 -9.07 25.42 -1.15
N ARG A 63 -8.89 26.01 0.03
CA ARG A 63 -7.61 26.06 0.74
C ARG A 63 -7.13 24.67 1.12
N ASP A 64 -7.99 23.85 1.71
CA ASP A 64 -7.64 22.49 2.16
C ASP A 64 -7.25 21.60 0.97
N ASN A 65 -8.02 21.66 -0.12
CA ASN A 65 -7.69 20.96 -1.36
C ASN A 65 -6.35 21.42 -1.95
N SER A 66 -6.06 22.73 -1.93
CA SER A 66 -4.78 23.27 -2.40
C SER A 66 -3.61 22.80 -1.52
N LEU A 67 -3.81 22.70 -0.21
CA LEU A 67 -2.80 22.20 0.71
C LEU A 67 -2.52 20.72 0.47
N GLU A 68 -3.56 19.90 0.29
CA GLU A 68 -3.42 18.48 -0.04
C GLU A 68 -2.66 18.28 -1.35
N LEU A 69 -2.99 19.07 -2.38
CA LEU A 69 -2.29 19.04 -3.67
C LEU A 69 -0.80 19.35 -3.50
N ALA A 70 -0.46 20.43 -2.77
CA ALA A 70 0.94 20.81 -2.53
C ALA A 70 1.71 19.74 -1.74
N GLN A 71 1.07 19.06 -0.80
CA GLN A 71 1.68 17.94 -0.06
C GLN A 71 1.94 16.74 -0.98
N LEU A 72 1.00 16.43 -1.87
CA LEU A 72 1.15 15.35 -2.86
C LEU A 72 2.28 15.67 -3.84
N GLU A 73 2.37 16.90 -4.35
CA GLU A 73 3.47 17.33 -5.21
C GLU A 73 4.83 17.13 -4.55
N ASN A 74 4.99 17.54 -3.29
CA ASN A 74 6.23 17.33 -2.53
C ASN A 74 6.56 15.84 -2.35
N ARG A 75 5.55 14.99 -2.11
CA ARG A 75 5.75 13.53 -2.02
C ARG A 75 6.20 12.95 -3.35
N VAL A 76 5.59 13.38 -4.45
CA VAL A 76 5.96 12.96 -5.80
C VAL A 76 7.39 13.39 -6.10
N LEU A 77 7.76 14.66 -5.87
CA LEU A 77 9.12 15.16 -6.06
C LEU A 77 10.16 14.36 -5.26
N ASN A 78 9.84 14.03 -4.00
CA ASN A 78 10.74 13.22 -3.17
C ASN A 78 10.89 11.79 -3.73
N VAL A 79 9.79 11.12 -4.07
CA VAL A 79 9.83 9.77 -4.65
C VAL A 79 10.55 9.76 -5.99
N THR A 80 10.34 10.76 -6.85
CA THR A 80 11.03 10.90 -8.13
C THR A 80 12.54 11.12 -7.95
N SER A 81 12.95 11.92 -6.96
CA SER A 81 14.36 12.10 -6.61
C SER A 81 15.03 10.79 -6.16
N GLU A 82 14.36 10.04 -5.29
CA GLU A 82 14.84 8.74 -4.82
C GLU A 82 14.89 7.70 -5.96
N MET A 83 13.89 7.70 -6.85
CA MET A 83 13.86 6.88 -8.06
C MET A 83 15.06 7.19 -8.97
N MET A 84 15.39 8.47 -9.18
CA MET A 84 16.56 8.86 -9.98
C MET A 84 17.87 8.40 -9.34
N ARG A 85 18.01 8.53 -8.02
CA ARG A 85 19.19 8.01 -7.29
C ARG A 85 19.31 6.50 -7.41
N LEU A 86 18.20 5.78 -7.28
CA LEU A 86 18.17 4.34 -7.41
C LEU A 86 18.55 3.90 -8.84
N ALA A 87 18.01 4.56 -9.86
CA ALA A 87 18.34 4.31 -11.27
C ALA A 87 19.83 4.56 -11.56
N SER A 88 20.44 5.58 -10.95
CA SER A 88 21.89 5.81 -11.05
C SER A 88 22.69 4.65 -10.45
N ARG A 89 22.32 4.17 -9.27
CA ARG A 89 22.99 3.05 -8.60
C ARG A 89 22.83 1.74 -9.37
N TYR A 90 21.67 1.50 -9.97
CA TYR A 90 21.46 0.34 -10.83
C TYR A 90 22.35 0.36 -12.06
N ARG A 91 22.48 1.52 -12.74
CA ARG A 91 23.41 1.66 -13.88
C ARG A 91 24.86 1.40 -13.48
N GLU A 92 25.30 1.88 -12.31
CA GLU A 92 26.64 1.58 -11.81
C GLU A 92 26.82 0.08 -11.52
N LEU A 93 25.82 -0.55 -10.90
CA LEU A 93 25.86 -1.98 -10.60
C LEU A 93 25.89 -2.83 -11.88
N GLU A 94 25.12 -2.45 -12.89
CA GLU A 94 25.11 -3.07 -14.21
C GLU A 94 26.48 -2.96 -14.87
N ALA A 95 27.13 -1.81 -14.79
CA ALA A 95 28.50 -1.63 -15.29
C ALA A 95 29.51 -2.52 -14.55
N ARG A 96 29.43 -2.61 -13.22
CA ARG A 96 30.30 -3.51 -12.42
C ARG A 96 30.08 -4.98 -12.79
N TYR A 97 28.82 -5.39 -12.99
CA TYR A 97 28.49 -6.75 -13.40
C TYR A 97 29.03 -7.05 -14.81
N SER A 98 28.88 -6.11 -15.76
CA SER A 98 29.46 -6.22 -17.10
C SER A 98 30.98 -6.41 -17.06
N ASN A 99 31.68 -5.65 -16.21
CA ASN A 99 33.13 -5.79 -16.04
C ASN A 99 33.51 -7.17 -15.48
N MET A 100 32.77 -7.65 -14.47
CA MET A 100 33.01 -8.97 -13.89
C MET A 100 32.76 -10.09 -14.92
N ALA A 101 31.68 -9.99 -15.70
CA ALA A 101 31.37 -10.93 -16.76
C ALA A 101 32.48 -10.97 -17.82
N ALA A 102 33.05 -9.81 -18.19
CA ALA A 102 34.18 -9.76 -19.11
C ALA A 102 35.42 -10.48 -18.58
N VAL A 103 35.74 -10.34 -17.28
CA VAL A 103 36.86 -11.06 -16.65
C VAL A 103 36.62 -12.57 -16.67
N VAL A 104 35.43 -13.03 -16.29
CA VAL A 104 35.08 -14.45 -16.31
C VAL A 104 35.18 -15.02 -17.73
N ASN A 105 34.69 -14.29 -18.74
CA ASN A 105 34.80 -14.71 -20.14
C ASN A 105 36.27 -14.82 -20.58
N ASN A 106 37.10 -13.83 -20.23
CA ASN A 106 38.53 -13.88 -20.54
C ASN A 106 39.24 -15.05 -19.85
N GLN A 107 38.90 -15.30 -18.58
CA GLN A 107 39.42 -16.46 -17.84
C GLN A 107 38.97 -17.78 -18.48
N SER A 108 37.71 -17.87 -18.92
CA SER A 108 37.21 -19.06 -19.61
C SER A 108 38.00 -19.36 -20.88
N VAL A 109 38.30 -18.34 -21.70
CA VAL A 109 39.12 -18.50 -22.92
C VAL A 109 40.52 -18.98 -22.58
N LEU A 110 41.15 -18.41 -21.54
CA LEU A 110 42.49 -18.83 -21.11
C LEU A 110 42.50 -20.28 -20.59
N ILE A 111 41.50 -20.67 -19.80
CA ILE A 111 41.36 -22.04 -19.30
C ILE A 111 41.24 -23.00 -20.48
N THR A 112 40.38 -22.71 -21.45
CA THR A 112 40.23 -23.55 -22.64
C THR A 112 41.54 -23.67 -23.43
N ALA A 113 42.30 -22.59 -23.58
CA ALA A 113 43.60 -22.63 -24.26
C ALA A 113 44.64 -23.47 -23.49
N LEU A 114 44.67 -23.38 -22.16
CA LEU A 114 45.55 -24.18 -21.31
C LEU A 114 45.14 -25.66 -21.30
N GLU A 115 43.85 -25.96 -21.30
CA GLU A 115 43.32 -27.32 -21.45
C GLU A 115 43.75 -27.94 -22.78
N GLU A 116 43.65 -27.18 -23.88
CA GLU A 116 44.08 -27.65 -25.20
C GLU A 116 45.60 -27.90 -25.24
N GLN A 117 46.40 -27.02 -24.63
CA GLN A 117 47.85 -27.19 -24.52
C GLN A 117 48.22 -28.40 -23.65
N CYS A 118 47.51 -28.61 -22.54
CA CYS A 118 47.69 -29.75 -21.64
C CYS A 118 47.37 -31.07 -22.33
N MET A 119 46.25 -31.13 -23.07
CA MET A 119 45.86 -32.30 -23.88
C MET A 119 46.91 -32.64 -24.95
N ARG A 120 47.54 -31.63 -25.56
CA ARG A 120 48.66 -31.86 -26.51
C ARG A 120 49.92 -32.39 -25.82
N THR A 121 50.19 -32.01 -24.57
CA THR A 121 51.31 -32.57 -23.78
C THR A 121 51.03 -33.95 -23.19
N ILE A 122 49.77 -34.27 -22.89
CA ILE A 122 49.33 -35.56 -22.32
C ILE A 122 49.03 -36.59 -23.41
N GLY A 123 48.93 -36.19 -24.68
CA GLY A 123 48.76 -37.04 -25.87
C GLY A 123 49.88 -38.07 -26.17
N ARG A 124 50.68 -38.46 -25.18
CA ARG A 124 51.50 -39.68 -25.19
C ARG A 124 51.01 -40.77 -24.21
N SER A 125 49.89 -40.60 -23.50
CA SER A 125 49.28 -41.69 -22.73
C SER A 125 47.75 -41.54 -22.66
N GLU A 126 47.04 -42.64 -22.90
CA GLU A 126 45.58 -42.75 -23.05
C GLU A 126 44.73 -42.27 -21.85
N LEU A 127 43.44 -42.02 -22.13
CA LEU A 127 42.22 -41.98 -21.27
C LEU A 127 41.60 -40.57 -21.01
N PRO A 128 40.34 -40.45 -20.53
CA PRO A 128 39.05 -40.96 -21.03
C PRO A 128 38.04 -39.81 -21.36
N VAL A 129 36.92 -40.14 -22.01
CA VAL A 129 35.90 -39.21 -22.56
C VAL A 129 35.21 -38.36 -21.48
N VAL A 130 35.24 -37.03 -21.64
CA VAL A 130 34.56 -36.04 -20.75
C VAL A 130 33.25 -35.54 -21.40
N PRO A 131 32.14 -35.36 -20.64
CA PRO A 131 30.86 -34.86 -21.16
C PRO A 131 30.90 -33.36 -21.55
N PRO A 132 29.96 -32.87 -22.39
CA PRO A 132 30.05 -31.55 -22.99
C PRO A 132 29.81 -30.39 -22.00
N LEU A 133 30.58 -29.31 -22.17
CA LEU A 133 30.49 -28.06 -21.41
C LEU A 133 29.16 -27.34 -21.64
N VAL A 134 28.50 -26.95 -20.54
CA VAL A 134 27.28 -26.11 -20.55
C VAL A 134 27.69 -24.65 -20.70
N GLN A 135 27.15 -23.96 -21.71
CA GLN A 135 27.28 -22.50 -21.87
C GLN A 135 26.72 -21.78 -20.64
N VAL A 136 27.58 -21.12 -19.89
CA VAL A 136 27.17 -20.26 -18.79
C VAL A 136 26.93 -18.86 -19.37
N VAL A 137 25.65 -18.52 -19.53
CA VAL A 137 25.09 -17.20 -19.92
C VAL A 137 24.86 -16.97 -21.45
N PRO A 138 23.60 -16.77 -21.89
CA PRO A 138 23.29 -16.26 -23.22
C PRO A 138 23.76 -14.80 -23.40
N GLN A 139 24.62 -14.56 -24.39
CA GLN A 139 24.86 -13.24 -24.95
C GLN A 139 23.61 -12.80 -25.73
N ASN A 140 22.66 -12.14 -25.07
CA ASN A 140 21.77 -11.13 -25.66
C ASN A 140 20.82 -10.61 -24.59
N ILE A 141 21.15 -9.45 -24.00
CA ILE A 141 20.17 -8.62 -23.30
C ILE A 141 19.55 -7.72 -24.39
N PRO A 142 18.28 -7.89 -24.75
CA PRO A 142 17.62 -6.95 -25.64
C PRO A 142 17.45 -5.62 -24.89
N VAL A 143 18.12 -4.58 -25.39
CA VAL A 143 17.83 -3.18 -25.04
C VAL A 143 16.46 -2.85 -25.64
N ASN A 144 15.38 -3.20 -24.95
CA ASN A 144 14.04 -2.81 -25.34
C ASN A 144 13.67 -1.51 -24.63
N ASN A 145 13.92 -0.39 -25.32
CA ASN A 145 13.24 0.87 -25.10
C ASN A 145 11.72 0.67 -25.31
N ARG A 146 10.99 0.32 -24.25
CA ARG A 146 9.54 0.56 -24.17
C ARG A 146 9.17 0.95 -22.74
N LEU A 147 9.12 2.25 -22.48
CA LEU A 147 8.25 2.80 -21.46
C LEU A 147 6.81 2.48 -21.88
N ASN A 148 6.13 1.61 -21.12
CA ASN A 148 4.69 1.66 -21.00
C ASN A 148 4.37 1.78 -19.50
N ASN A 149 3.76 2.91 -19.17
CA ASN A 149 3.22 3.23 -17.86
C ASN A 149 2.17 2.20 -17.46
N GLU A 150 2.31 1.60 -16.27
CA GLU A 150 1.16 1.19 -15.45
C GLU A 150 1.64 0.98 -14.00
N ILE A 151 1.09 1.79 -13.08
CA ILE A 151 1.34 1.75 -11.64
C ILE A 151 0.13 1.10 -10.98
N PRO A 152 0.26 -0.05 -10.27
CA PRO A 152 -0.64 -0.37 -9.19
C PRO A 152 -0.17 0.34 -7.92
N ARG A 153 -0.96 1.33 -7.49
CA ARG A 153 -0.86 1.97 -6.17
C ARG A 153 -0.85 0.90 -5.07
N VAL A 154 0.15 0.93 -4.19
CA VAL A 154 0.00 0.38 -2.83
C VAL A 154 0.53 1.40 -1.83
N ASN A 155 -0.34 1.74 -0.90
CA ASN A 155 -0.18 2.75 0.14
C ASN A 155 1.05 2.48 1.02
N ARG A 156 1.82 3.54 1.28
CA ARG A 156 2.82 3.62 2.34
C ARG A 156 2.19 4.18 3.62
N ALA A 157 2.39 3.48 4.73
CA ALA A 157 2.67 4.07 6.05
C ALA A 157 3.67 3.13 6.77
N PHE A 158 4.96 3.49 6.88
CA PHE A 158 5.65 4.17 8.01
C PHE A 158 5.59 3.34 9.32
N THR A 159 6.62 3.10 10.15
CA THR A 159 8.05 3.48 10.21
C THR A 159 8.79 2.68 11.29
N ARG A 160 10.00 2.24 10.98
CA ARG A 160 11.28 2.26 11.73
C ARG A 160 11.30 2.40 13.28
N GLY A 161 11.99 1.45 13.91
CA GLY A 161 12.75 1.52 15.17
C GLY A 161 12.93 0.10 15.72
N SER A 162 14.05 -0.40 16.24
CA SER A 162 15.36 0.14 16.58
C SER A 162 16.32 -1.06 16.67
N ARG A 163 17.62 -0.80 16.57
CA ARG A 163 18.72 -1.76 16.76
C ARG A 163 18.55 -2.58 18.04
N LYS A 164 18.88 -3.88 17.99
CA LYS A 164 19.77 -4.54 18.97
C LYS A 164 20.25 -5.90 18.44
N ASN A 165 21.56 -5.95 18.25
CA ASN A 165 22.49 -7.05 18.53
C ASN A 165 22.32 -8.39 17.82
N SER A 166 23.31 -8.69 16.97
CA SER A 166 23.82 -10.05 16.76
C SER A 166 24.22 -10.69 18.09
N PRO A 167 24.12 -12.03 18.17
CA PRO A 167 25.33 -12.83 18.34
C PRO A 167 25.43 -13.83 17.18
N THR A 168 26.57 -13.85 16.51
CA THR A 168 27.61 -14.88 16.69
C THR A 168 27.27 -16.17 15.95
N ALA A 169 28.04 -16.39 14.88
CA ALA A 169 28.14 -17.67 14.21
C ALA A 169 28.71 -18.72 15.16
N THR A 170 28.08 -19.89 15.19
CA THR A 170 28.68 -21.17 15.52
C THR A 170 27.96 -22.27 14.73
N PRO A 171 28.64 -23.40 14.47
CA PRO A 171 28.64 -24.09 13.19
C PRO A 171 27.51 -25.11 13.06
N LEU A 172 27.37 -25.63 11.83
CA LEU A 172 26.69 -26.87 11.47
C LEU A 172 26.68 -27.87 12.64
N GLY A 173 25.52 -28.00 13.29
CA GLY A 173 25.19 -29.12 14.14
C GLY A 173 24.15 -29.93 13.41
N ASP A 174 24.56 -31.11 12.95
CA ASP A 174 23.66 -32.22 12.60
C ASP A 174 22.82 -32.55 13.84
N ASN A 175 21.71 -31.83 14.01
CA ASN A 175 20.61 -32.35 14.81
C ASN A 175 19.77 -33.20 13.86
N PRO A 176 19.60 -34.50 14.15
CA PRO A 176 18.68 -35.31 13.37
C PRO A 176 17.34 -34.58 13.36
N ALA A 177 16.73 -34.49 12.18
CA ALA A 177 15.34 -34.11 12.06
C ALA A 177 14.58 -34.85 13.17
N PRO A 178 13.75 -34.18 13.99
CA PRO A 178 12.86 -34.94 14.86
C PRO A 178 12.13 -35.88 13.92
N ASP A 179 12.35 -37.18 14.15
CA ASP A 179 11.80 -38.26 13.36
C ASP A 179 10.40 -37.87 12.96
N GLY A 180 10.12 -37.95 11.66
CA GLY A 180 8.80 -37.66 11.13
C GLY A 180 7.79 -38.44 11.94
N THR A 181 7.16 -37.76 12.90
CA THR A 181 6.19 -38.35 13.79
C THR A 181 4.93 -38.50 12.97
N LEU A 182 4.87 -39.62 12.26
CA LEU A 182 3.63 -40.34 11.99
C LEU A 182 3.06 -40.76 13.35
N THR A 183 2.65 -39.80 14.18
CA THR A 183 2.11 -40.08 15.51
C THR A 183 0.64 -40.49 15.42
N SER A 184 0.30 -41.44 16.28
CA SER A 184 -0.96 -42.18 16.39
C SER A 184 -2.20 -41.34 16.71
N ASP A 185 -2.11 -40.02 16.84
CA ASP A 185 -3.19 -39.13 17.32
C ASP A 185 -3.97 -38.42 16.20
N GLY A 186 -3.84 -38.93 14.98
CA GLY A 186 -4.65 -38.54 13.83
C GLY A 186 -4.04 -37.41 13.00
N PRO A 187 -4.53 -37.21 11.77
CA PRO A 187 -4.03 -36.14 10.94
C PRO A 187 -4.63 -34.80 11.40
N PHE A 188 -3.77 -33.86 11.80
CA PHE A 188 -4.17 -32.54 12.25
C PHE A 188 -4.66 -31.69 11.08
N LYS A 189 -5.66 -30.83 11.30
CA LYS A 189 -6.16 -29.91 10.27
C LYS A 189 -5.11 -28.88 9.87
N ASP A 190 -4.39 -28.36 10.86
CA ASP A 190 -3.38 -27.31 10.71
C ASP A 190 -2.38 -27.33 11.88
N CYS A 191 -1.32 -26.52 11.77
CA CYS A 191 -0.30 -26.37 12.81
C CYS A 191 -0.85 -25.74 14.11
N TYR A 192 -2.02 -25.10 14.06
CA TYR A 192 -2.67 -24.57 15.24
C TYR A 192 -3.25 -25.72 16.09
N GLN A 193 -3.88 -26.71 15.45
CA GLN A 193 -4.37 -27.92 16.12
C GLN A 193 -3.21 -28.80 16.62
N VAL A 194 -2.10 -28.87 15.87
CA VAL A 194 -0.85 -29.50 16.34
C VAL A 194 -0.42 -28.89 17.68
N ARG A 195 -0.43 -27.55 17.80
CA ARG A 195 -0.11 -26.86 19.06
C ARG A 195 -1.10 -27.19 20.18
N GLN A 196 -2.40 -27.22 19.88
CA GLN A 196 -3.43 -27.55 20.88
C GLN A 196 -3.30 -28.98 21.41
N ALA A 197 -2.82 -29.91 20.57
CA ALA A 197 -2.52 -31.28 20.98
C ALA A 197 -1.25 -31.41 21.84
N GLY A 198 -0.59 -30.29 22.18
CA GLY A 198 0.57 -30.26 23.07
C GLY A 198 1.93 -30.27 22.36
N TYR A 199 1.94 -30.33 21.02
CA TYR A 199 3.18 -30.28 20.25
C TYR A 199 3.66 -28.82 20.12
N SER A 200 4.83 -28.53 20.70
CA SER A 200 5.39 -27.18 20.78
C SER A 200 6.72 -27.00 20.04
N THR A 201 7.23 -28.05 19.39
CA THR A 201 8.51 -28.02 18.66
C THR A 201 8.28 -27.63 17.21
N SER A 202 8.99 -26.61 16.70
CA SER A 202 8.94 -26.28 15.27
C SER A 202 9.53 -27.40 14.41
N GLY A 203 8.82 -27.80 13.35
CA GLY A 203 9.21 -28.95 12.54
C GLY A 203 8.23 -29.27 11.42
N MET A 204 8.49 -30.36 10.68
CA MET A 204 7.57 -30.83 9.65
C MET A 204 6.48 -31.72 10.27
N TYR A 205 5.21 -31.35 10.06
CA TYR A 205 4.05 -32.10 10.51
C TYR A 205 3.18 -32.54 9.33
N LEU A 206 2.43 -33.62 9.55
CA LEU A 206 1.48 -34.15 8.58
C LEU A 206 0.07 -33.61 8.86
N LEU A 207 -0.49 -32.90 7.88
CA LEU A 207 -1.76 -32.21 7.99
C LEU A 207 -2.81 -32.82 7.03
N LYS A 208 -4.07 -32.91 7.47
CA LYS A 208 -5.24 -33.22 6.62
C LYS A 208 -6.19 -32.04 6.64
N THR A 209 -6.16 -31.25 5.58
CA THR A 209 -7.07 -30.11 5.43
C THR A 209 -8.52 -30.57 5.25
N GLU A 210 -9.45 -29.84 5.83
CA GLU A 210 -10.89 -30.10 5.72
C GLU A 210 -11.33 -30.13 4.24
N GLY A 211 -12.02 -31.19 3.83
CA GLY A 211 -12.48 -31.38 2.44
C GLY A 211 -11.46 -32.00 1.48
N SER A 212 -10.26 -32.38 1.95
CA SER A 212 -9.27 -33.11 1.16
C SER A 212 -8.91 -34.44 1.83
N GLU A 213 -8.96 -35.54 1.07
CA GLU A 213 -8.43 -36.84 1.50
C GLU A 213 -6.89 -36.92 1.39
N ARG A 214 -6.23 -35.84 0.93
CA ARG A 214 -4.77 -35.79 0.80
C ARG A 214 -4.13 -35.28 2.08
N LEU A 215 -3.12 -36.01 2.52
CA LEU A 215 -2.20 -35.60 3.56
C LEU A 215 -1.13 -34.68 2.96
N ILE A 216 -0.84 -33.57 3.63
CA ILE A 216 0.13 -32.57 3.22
C ILE A 216 1.16 -32.44 4.32
N GLN A 217 2.44 -32.49 3.97
CA GLN A 217 3.51 -32.19 4.92
C GLN A 217 3.77 -30.67 4.90
N ALA A 218 3.66 -30.02 6.06
CA ALA A 218 3.94 -28.58 6.19
C ALA A 218 4.84 -28.31 7.40
N TRP A 219 5.64 -27.25 7.32
CA TRP A 219 6.43 -26.80 8.46
C TRP A 219 5.54 -26.02 9.43
N CYS A 220 5.47 -26.47 10.68
CA CYS A 220 4.82 -25.76 11.76
C CYS A 220 5.85 -24.94 12.53
N GLU A 221 5.61 -23.64 12.61
CA GLU A 221 6.44 -22.72 13.39
C GLU A 221 5.74 -22.41 14.73
N HIS A 222 6.32 -22.93 15.81
CA HIS A 222 5.82 -22.78 17.16
C HIS A 222 6.61 -21.76 17.99
N ASN A 223 7.80 -21.35 17.53
CA ASN A 223 8.68 -20.44 18.28
C ASN A 223 8.36 -18.94 18.09
N LEU A 224 7.50 -18.59 17.12
CA LEU A 224 7.15 -17.20 16.78
C LEU A 224 5.71 -16.88 17.16
N ASP A 225 5.48 -15.69 17.74
CA ASP A 225 4.16 -15.10 18.01
C ASP A 225 3.15 -16.13 18.55
N ASN A 226 3.46 -16.66 19.73
CA ASN A 226 2.72 -17.70 20.45
C ASN A 226 2.68 -19.07 19.76
N GLY A 227 3.09 -19.19 18.49
CA GLY A 227 3.23 -20.44 17.74
C GLY A 227 1.98 -20.83 16.93
N GLY A 228 1.98 -22.07 16.40
CA GLY A 228 0.85 -22.63 15.66
C GLY A 228 0.73 -22.13 14.22
N TRP A 229 1.81 -21.60 13.66
CA TRP A 229 1.85 -21.07 12.30
C TRP A 229 2.12 -22.19 11.30
N THR A 230 1.23 -22.35 10.31
CA THR A 230 1.48 -23.21 9.14
C THR A 230 2.26 -22.42 8.10
N VAL A 231 3.50 -22.80 7.85
CA VAL A 231 4.35 -22.11 6.87
C VAL A 231 4.01 -22.57 5.45
N LEU A 232 3.45 -21.68 4.65
CA LEU A 232 3.10 -21.93 3.25
C LEU A 232 4.26 -21.63 2.29
N GLN A 233 5.13 -20.68 2.65
CA GLN A 233 6.27 -20.26 1.86
C GLN A 233 7.33 -19.67 2.79
N ARG A 234 8.60 -20.00 2.56
CA ARG A 234 9.74 -19.43 3.30
C ARG A 234 10.81 -18.94 2.33
N ARG A 235 11.53 -17.88 2.70
CA ARG A 235 12.81 -17.50 2.07
C ARG A 235 13.85 -17.28 3.14
N LYS A 236 15.02 -17.89 2.97
CA LYS A 236 16.13 -17.76 3.92
C LYS A 236 17.41 -17.26 3.27
N ASP A 237 17.79 -17.84 2.14
CA ASP A 237 19.13 -17.70 1.56
C ASP A 237 19.12 -17.42 0.04
N GLY A 238 17.94 -17.40 -0.60
CA GLY A 238 17.83 -17.20 -2.04
C GLY A 238 18.23 -18.42 -2.88
N SER A 239 18.43 -19.59 -2.26
CA SER A 239 18.80 -20.85 -2.94
C SER A 239 17.73 -21.35 -3.93
N VAL A 240 16.47 -20.98 -3.70
CA VAL A 240 15.35 -21.39 -4.54
C VAL A 240 14.93 -20.24 -5.45
N ASN A 241 14.92 -20.49 -6.78
CA ASN A 241 14.34 -19.55 -7.74
C ASN A 241 12.80 -19.55 -7.63
N PHE A 242 12.20 -18.36 -7.54
CA PHE A 242 10.75 -18.15 -7.51
C PHE A 242 10.20 -17.57 -8.82
N PHE A 243 11.04 -17.23 -9.81
CA PHE A 243 10.56 -16.86 -11.13
C PHE A 243 10.14 -18.13 -11.89
N ARG A 244 8.90 -18.60 -11.64
CA ARG A 244 8.34 -19.84 -12.18
C ARG A 244 7.03 -19.57 -12.90
N ASN A 245 6.70 -20.41 -13.88
CA ASN A 245 5.39 -20.37 -14.55
C ASN A 245 4.26 -20.83 -13.61
N TRP A 246 3.02 -20.59 -14.02
CA TRP A 246 1.82 -20.89 -13.23
C TRP A 246 1.68 -22.38 -12.89
N ASP A 247 1.97 -23.27 -13.83
CA ASP A 247 1.89 -24.71 -13.61
C ASP A 247 2.86 -25.19 -12.53
N ASN A 248 4.06 -24.60 -12.47
CA ASN A 248 5.02 -24.90 -11.41
C ASN A 248 4.54 -24.43 -10.04
N TYR A 249 3.87 -23.27 -9.95
CA TYR A 249 3.27 -22.84 -8.69
C TYR A 249 2.14 -23.76 -8.24
N LYS A 250 1.30 -24.22 -9.18
CA LYS A 250 0.20 -25.16 -8.91
C LYS A 250 0.71 -26.55 -8.50
N ALA A 251 1.80 -27.01 -9.12
CA ALA A 251 2.41 -28.31 -8.87
C ALA A 251 3.22 -28.37 -7.57
N CYS A 252 3.77 -27.23 -7.10
CA CYS A 252 4.61 -27.17 -5.90
C CYS A 252 3.88 -27.52 -4.59
N ASN A 253 2.54 -27.63 -4.61
CA ASN A 253 1.77 -28.26 -3.54
C ASN A 253 2.02 -29.77 -3.38
N ARG A 254 3.02 -30.35 -4.06
CA ARG A 254 3.32 -31.77 -3.95
C ARG A 254 4.65 -32.13 -3.33
N HIS A 255 5.82 -31.57 -3.68
CA HIS A 255 7.08 -32.27 -3.33
C HIS A 255 8.34 -31.39 -3.19
N LYS A 256 8.25 -30.13 -2.72
CA LYS A 256 9.47 -29.38 -2.32
C LYS A 256 9.26 -28.61 -1.03
N THR A 257 9.77 -29.16 0.05
CA THR A 257 10.05 -28.47 1.31
C THR A 257 11.01 -27.30 1.02
N ILE A 258 10.67 -26.08 1.44
CA ILE A 258 11.48 -24.85 1.38
C ILE A 258 11.89 -24.46 2.81
#